data_AF-A0A432ZV77-F1
#
_entry.id   AF-A0A432ZV77-F1
#
_cell.length_a   1.000
_cell.length_b   1.000
_cell.length_c   1.000
_cell.angle_alpha   90.00
_cell.angle_beta   90.00
_cell.angle_gamma   90.00
#
_symmetry.space_group_name_H-M   'P 1'
#
loop_
_entity.id
_entity.type
_entity.pdbx_description
1 polymer ?
#
loop_
_entity_poly.entity_id
_entity_poly.type
_entity_poly.pdbx_seq_one_letter_code
_entity_poly.pdbx_strand_id
1 'polypeptide(L)'
;MRKFKHLIFDERNLFKDLLLSDTCKKKNDSINLSEIARQMGLGINTVKREIKRFKNIQDYKPSDAHKDYKQKRKKCIKKIP
;
A
#
# COMPACT_ATOMS: atom_id res chain seq x y z
N MET A 1 3.17 18.73 11.05
CA MET A 1 4.02 17.58 10.62
C MET A 1 3.12 16.54 9.94
N ARG A 2 3.32 16.19 8.66
CA ARG A 2 2.56 15.08 8.04
C ARG A 2 2.98 13.78 8.73
N LYS A 3 2.06 13.15 9.47
CA LYS A 3 2.30 11.82 10.03
C LYS A 3 2.30 10.82 8.88
N PHE A 4 3.50 10.38 8.46
CA PHE A 4 3.64 9.32 7.48
C PHE A 4 3.24 8.00 8.13
N LYS A 5 1.99 7.60 7.93
CA LYS A 5 1.49 6.30 8.37
C LYS A 5 2.01 5.23 7.41
N HIS A 6 2.69 4.23 7.97
CA HIS A 6 3.01 3.01 7.25
C HIS A 6 1.86 2.02 7.35
N LEU A 7 1.58 1.33 6.25
CA LEU A 7 0.57 0.28 6.21
C LEU A 7 1.00 -0.93 7.07
N ILE A 8 0.16 -1.29 8.04
CA ILE A 8 0.30 -2.56 8.79
C ILE A 8 -0.07 -3.74 7.89
N PHE A 9 0.17 -4.97 8.34
CA PHE A 9 -0.07 -6.16 7.51
C PHE A 9 -1.53 -6.28 7.07
N ASP A 10 -2.48 -6.08 7.98
CA ASP A 10 -3.92 -6.18 7.68
C ASP A 10 -4.38 -5.11 6.70
N GLU A 11 -3.87 -3.88 6.84
CA GLU A 11 -4.14 -2.81 5.88
C GLU A 11 -3.59 -3.15 4.49
N ARG A 12 -2.48 -3.89 4.38
CA ARG A 12 -1.96 -4.33 3.08
C ARG A 12 -2.79 -5.45 2.46
N ASN A 13 -3.39 -6.32 3.27
CA ASN A 13 -4.35 -7.31 2.78
C ASN A 13 -5.58 -6.59 2.21
N LEU A 14 -6.16 -5.66 2.97
CA LEU A 14 -7.26 -4.82 2.49
C LEU A 14 -6.88 -4.08 1.20
N PHE A 15 -5.67 -3.50 1.14
CA PHE A 15 -5.18 -2.83 -0.07
C PHE A 15 -5.14 -3.76 -1.29
N LYS A 16 -4.70 -5.02 -1.11
CA LYS A 16 -4.71 -6.01 -2.19
C LYS A 16 -6.14 -6.31 -2.65
N ASP A 17 -7.05 -6.49 -1.71
CA ASP A 17 -8.45 -6.78 -2.04
C ASP A 17 -9.08 -5.62 -2.82
N LEU A 18 -8.81 -4.38 -2.41
CA LEU A 18 -9.26 -3.18 -3.11
C LEU A 18 -8.66 -3.04 -4.52
N LEU A 19 -7.38 -3.38 -4.70
CA LEU A 19 -6.72 -3.40 -6.01
C LEU A 19 -7.34 -4.40 -6.99
N LEU A 20 -7.79 -5.54 -6.48
CA LEU A 20 -8.42 -6.60 -7.28
C LEU A 20 -9.92 -6.35 -7.48
N SER A 21 -10.55 -5.60 -6.58
CA SER A 21 -11.97 -5.29 -6.65
C SER A 21 -12.30 -4.44 -7.88
N ASP A 22 -13.43 -4.74 -8.51
CA ASP A 22 -13.97 -3.92 -9.60
C ASP A 22 -14.47 -2.55 -9.11
N THR A 23 -14.73 -2.41 -7.80
CA THR A 23 -15.21 -1.16 -7.19
C THR A 23 -14.22 0.00 -7.34
N CYS A 24 -12.93 -0.33 -7.42
CA CYS A 24 -11.85 0.65 -7.56
C CYS A 24 -11.32 0.73 -8.99
N LYS A 25 -11.97 0.09 -9.98
CA LYS A 25 -11.62 0.22 -11.40
C LYS A 25 -12.38 1.39 -12.03
N LYS A 26 -11.69 2.16 -12.86
CA LYS A 26 -12.31 3.16 -13.73
C LYS A 26 -12.89 2.49 -14.97
N LYS A 27 -13.74 3.22 -15.71
CA LYS A 27 -14.30 2.76 -17.00
C LYS A 27 -13.26 2.32 -18.05
N ASN A 28 -12.00 2.77 -17.92
CA ASN A 28 -10.90 2.43 -18.82
C ASN A 28 -9.97 1.34 -18.23
N ASP A 29 -10.48 0.49 -17.32
CA ASP A 29 -9.74 -0.54 -16.57
C ASP A 29 -8.55 -0.06 -15.72
N SER A 30 -8.34 1.25 -15.65
CA SER A 30 -7.31 1.86 -14.82
C SER A 30 -7.73 1.94 -13.36
N ILE A 31 -6.78 1.80 -12.45
CA ILE A 31 -7.04 1.84 -11.00
C ILE A 31 -7.39 3.26 -10.55
N ASN A 32 -8.49 3.39 -9.82
CA ASN A 32 -8.91 4.62 -9.17
C ASN A 32 -8.19 4.81 -7.82
N LEU A 33 -7.03 5.47 -7.87
CA LEU A 33 -6.21 5.76 -6.68
C LEU A 33 -6.95 6.57 -5.61
N SER A 34 -7.87 7.45 -6.02
CA SER A 34 -8.64 8.29 -5.09
C SER A 34 -9.67 7.47 -4.32
N GLU A 35 -10.30 6.48 -4.97
CA GLU A 35 -11.25 5.56 -4.33
C GLU A 35 -10.56 4.72 -3.26
N ILE A 36 -9.40 4.13 -3.61
CA ILE A 36 -8.59 3.33 -2.69
C ILE A 36 -8.13 4.18 -1.52
N ALA A 37 -7.67 5.41 -1.78
CA ALA A 37 -7.27 6.35 -0.74
C ALA A 37 -8.44 6.67 0.21
N ARG A 38 -9.65 6.87 -0.32
CA ARG A 38 -10.87 7.12 0.46
C ARG A 38 -11.24 5.92 1.33
N GLN A 39 -11.30 4.72 0.75
CA GLN A 39 -11.68 3.49 1.45
C GLN A 39 -10.67 3.11 2.55
N MET A 40 -9.38 3.37 2.34
CA MET A 40 -8.35 3.13 3.34
C MET A 40 -8.16 4.28 4.35
N GLY A 41 -8.78 5.43 4.13
CA GLY A 41 -8.54 6.64 4.93
C GLY A 41 -7.07 7.12 4.83
N LEU A 42 -6.45 6.96 3.67
CA LEU A 42 -5.03 7.29 3.42
C LEU A 42 -4.91 8.44 2.42
N GLY A 43 -3.73 9.08 2.41
CA GLY A 43 -3.39 10.02 1.35
C GLY A 43 -3.09 9.30 0.03
N ILE A 44 -3.48 9.90 -1.10
CA ILE A 44 -3.21 9.40 -2.46
C ILE A 44 -1.72 9.10 -2.67
N ASN A 45 -0.83 9.90 -2.07
CA ASN A 45 0.62 9.69 -2.18
C ASN A 45 1.10 8.40 -1.49
N THR A 46 0.42 7.97 -0.41
CA THR A 46 0.72 6.70 0.27
C THR A 46 0.34 5.53 -0.63
N VAL A 47 -0.86 5.59 -1.23
CA VAL A 47 -1.33 4.60 -2.21
C VAL A 47 -0.35 4.51 -3.39
N LYS A 48 0.02 5.64 -3.99
CA LYS A 48 1.01 5.68 -5.10
C LYS A 48 2.35 5.05 -4.71
N ARG A 49 2.84 5.31 -3.49
CA ARG A 49 4.09 4.71 -3.01
C ARG A 49 3.97 3.19 -2.85
N GLU A 50 2.85 2.71 -2.36
CA GLU A 50 2.63 1.28 -2.17
C GLU A 50 2.54 0.53 -3.50
N ILE A 51 1.85 1.09 -4.50
CA ILE A 51 1.82 0.55 -5.87
C ILE A 51 3.23 0.52 -6.47
N LYS A 52 4.00 1.60 -6.32
CA LYS A 52 5.37 1.70 -6.84
C LYS A 52 6.36 0.70 -6.21
N ARG A 53 6.01 0.00 -5.13
CA ARG A 53 6.88 -1.05 -4.56
C ARG A 53 7.01 -2.26 -5.47
N PHE A 54 6.05 -2.47 -6.37
CA PHE A 54 5.98 -3.63 -7.24
C PHE A 54 6.04 -3.20 -8.72
N LYS A 55 6.61 -4.07 -9.57
CA LYS A 55 6.65 -3.82 -11.02
C LYS A 55 5.26 -3.92 -11.65
N ASN A 56 4.48 -4.91 -11.22
CA ASN A 56 3.10 -5.12 -11.65
C ASN A 56 2.17 -5.13 -10.44
N ILE A 57 0.95 -4.63 -10.63
CA ILE A 57 -0.09 -4.64 -9.58
C ILE A 57 -0.52 -6.07 -9.24
N GLN A 58 -0.61 -6.97 -10.23
CA GLN A 58 -1.02 -8.36 -9.99
C GLN A 58 -0.02 -9.14 -9.14
N ASP A 59 1.24 -8.72 -9.15
CA ASP A 59 2.30 -9.32 -8.32
C ASP A 59 2.29 -8.78 -6.87
N TYR A 60 1.31 -7.93 -6.51
CA TYR A 60 1.24 -7.36 -5.17
C TYR A 60 1.01 -8.43 -4.11
N LYS A 61 2.04 -8.65 -3.29
CA LYS A 61 2.03 -9.56 -2.14
C LYS A 61 2.20 -8.78 -0.84
N PRO A 62 1.15 -8.69 0.01
CA PRO A 62 1.21 -8.03 1.33
C PRO A 62 2.37 -8.52 2.21
N SER A 63 2.65 -9.82 2.16
CA SER A 63 3.74 -10.48 2.89
C SER A 63 5.12 -9.93 2.51
N ASP A 64 5.39 -9.81 1.21
CA ASP A 64 6.67 -9.34 0.70
C ASP A 64 6.86 -7.86 1.01
N ALA A 65 5.79 -7.07 0.84
CA ALA A 65 5.78 -5.65 1.15
C ALA A 65 6.06 -5.39 2.65
N HIS A 66 5.51 -6.25 3.52
CA HIS A 66 5.69 -6.19 4.96
C HIS A 66 7.09 -6.69 5.39
N LYS A 67 7.60 -7.74 4.75
CA LYS A 67 8.95 -8.28 4.97
C LYS A 67 10.01 -7.26 4.58
N ASP A 68 9.89 -6.60 3.43
CA ASP A 68 10.78 -5.51 2.99
C ASP A 68 10.83 -4.38 4.02
N TYR A 69 9.65 -3.95 4.52
CA TYR A 69 9.57 -2.94 5.56
C TYR A 69 10.31 -3.38 6.84
N LYS A 70 10.05 -4.59 7.34
CA LYS A 70 10.74 -5.13 8.52
C LYS A 70 12.25 -5.20 8.31
N GLN A 71 12.72 -5.61 7.13
CA GLN A 71 14.14 -5.69 6.82
C GLN A 71 14.82 -4.31 6.78
N LYS A 72 14.16 -3.32 6.17
CA LYS A 72 14.64 -1.92 6.19
C LYS A 72 14.66 -1.34 7.60
N ARG A 73 13.62 -1.63 8.41
CA ARG A 73 13.55 -1.21 9.81
C ARG A 73 14.66 -1.81 10.68
N LYS A 74 15.03 -3.08 10.46
CA LYS A 74 16.17 -3.71 11.16
C LYS A 74 17.50 -2.99 10.93
N LYS A 75 17.68 -2.42 9.72
CA LYS A 75 18.88 -1.65 9.35
C LYS A 75 18.83 -0.19 9.80
N CYS A 76 17.67 0.31 10.24
CA CYS A 76 17.57 1.68 10.75
C CYS A 76 18.15 1.77 12.17
N ILE A 77 18.99 2.79 12.39
CA ILE A 77 19.61 3.13 13.69
C ILE A 77 18.54 3.39 14.77
N LYS A 78 17.41 3.99 14.37
CA LYS A 78 16.22 4.16 15.23
C LYS A 78 15.41 2.86 15.28
N LYS A 79 15.94 1.84 15.96
CA LYS A 79 15.11 0.73 16.44
C LYS A 79 14.09 1.33 17.40
N ILE A 80 12.80 1.19 17.06
CA ILE A 80 11.76 1.39 18.08
C ILE A 80 11.87 0.14 18.97
N PRO A 81 11.95 0.30 20.30
CA PRO A 81 11.95 -0.83 21.24
C PRO A 81 10.73 -1.72 21.05
#